data_AF-A0A921KR80-F1
#
_entry.id   AF-A0A921KR80-F1
#
_cell.length_a   1.000
_cell.length_b   1.000
_cell.length_c   1.000
_cell.angle_alpha   90.00
_cell.angle_beta   90.00
_cell.angle_gamma   90.00
#
_symmetry.space_group_name_H-M   'P 1'
#
loop_
_entity.id
_entity.type
_entity.pdbx_description
1 polymer ?
#
loop_
_entity_poly.entity_id
_entity_poly.type
_entity_poly.pdbx_seq_one_letter_code
_entity_poly.pdbx_strand_id
1 'polypeptide(L)'
;MPGHSCVCPDALDRCDLLLDFPGPHLVTVTKGRRSGLVLEVESCDPVTGCPGCGVVATGHGRVMVELIDAPWAGRPVRIRWRKHRRVCREDLCEVVSFVEQDPAVCAPRGLLSTSAIRWVIGRLRREGATIQGLARQLGTTWNTLWSQVRPLHGIIELGRRIARGFRNVEHYRLRMLLITGGLDASPHTQL
;
A
#
# COMPACT_ATOMS: atom_id res chain seq x y z
N MET A 1 22.37 -18.25 -4.20
CA MET A 1 21.85 -17.28 -5.19
C MET A 1 22.38 -15.92 -4.77
N PRO A 2 23.36 -15.32 -5.47
CA PRO A 2 23.86 -14.01 -5.07
C PRO A 2 22.76 -12.98 -5.31
N GLY A 3 22.40 -12.25 -4.24
CA GLY A 3 21.37 -11.23 -4.26
C GLY A 3 21.67 -10.18 -5.33
N HIS A 4 20.72 -9.98 -6.23
CA HIS A 4 20.78 -8.89 -7.18
C HIS A 4 20.45 -7.61 -6.42
N SER A 5 21.47 -7.00 -5.82
CA SER A 5 21.41 -5.63 -5.31
C SER A 5 21.12 -4.73 -6.50
N CYS A 6 19.92 -4.16 -6.52
CA CYS A 6 19.64 -2.99 -7.32
C CYS A 6 20.74 -1.95 -7.09
N VAL A 7 21.28 -1.36 -8.17
CA VAL A 7 22.27 -0.29 -8.09
C VAL A 7 21.52 1.02 -7.77
N CYS A 8 20.82 1.05 -6.64
CA CYS A 8 20.34 2.29 -6.04
C CYS A 8 21.49 2.90 -5.24
N PRO A 9 21.70 4.23 -5.27
CA PRO A 9 22.69 4.87 -4.42
C PRO A 9 22.36 4.60 -2.95
N ASP A 10 23.29 4.01 -2.19
CA ASP A 10 23.15 3.62 -0.77
C ASP A 10 22.62 4.71 0.18
N ALA A 11 22.58 5.97 -0.26
CA ALA A 11 22.19 7.11 0.57
C ALA A 11 20.70 7.16 0.96
N LEU A 12 19.81 6.39 0.32
CA LEU A 12 18.36 6.45 0.56
C LEU A 12 17.69 5.07 0.85
N ASP A 13 18.48 4.06 1.17
CA ASP A 13 18.05 2.66 1.23
C ASP A 13 17.22 2.29 2.49
N ARG A 14 16.95 3.26 3.38
CA ARG A 14 16.22 3.06 4.67
C ARG A 14 14.91 3.85 4.78
N CYS A 15 14.30 4.14 3.64
CA CYS A 15 13.04 4.90 3.60
C CYS A 15 11.80 4.06 3.92
N ASP A 16 11.95 2.74 4.06
CA ASP A 16 10.96 1.83 4.61
C ASP A 16 10.46 2.28 6.00
N LEU A 17 11.36 2.82 6.84
CA LEU A 17 11.02 3.38 8.16
C LEU A 17 10.11 4.62 8.09
N LEU A 18 10.15 5.33 6.97
CA LEU A 18 9.40 6.57 6.76
C LEU A 18 8.08 6.32 6.05
N LEU A 19 8.12 5.44 5.07
CA LEU A 19 6.98 5.08 4.25
C LEU A 19 6.10 4.03 4.91
N ASP A 20 6.63 3.25 5.86
CA ASP A 20 5.92 2.20 6.60
C ASP A 20 5.29 1.14 5.67
N PHE A 21 5.97 0.87 4.55
CA PHE A 21 5.74 -0.27 3.67
C PHE A 21 7.06 -0.74 3.01
N PRO A 22 7.24 -2.06 2.83
CA PRO A 22 8.42 -2.63 2.18
C PRO A 22 8.33 -2.53 0.65
N GLY A 23 9.46 -2.69 -0.04
CA GLY A 23 9.53 -2.89 -1.50
C GLY A 23 10.21 -1.75 -2.24
N PRO A 24 9.55 -0.58 -2.43
CA PRO A 24 10.14 0.52 -3.16
C PRO A 24 11.09 1.34 -2.28
N HIS A 25 12.16 1.83 -2.88
CA HIS A 25 13.10 2.76 -2.25
C HIS A 25 12.79 4.20 -2.66
N LEU A 26 13.25 5.15 -1.86
CA LEU A 26 13.10 6.57 -2.16
C LEU A 26 14.18 7.01 -3.14
N VAL A 27 13.76 7.65 -4.22
CA VAL A 27 14.63 8.17 -5.27
C VAL A 27 14.89 9.66 -5.05
N THR A 28 13.84 10.45 -4.85
CA THR A 28 13.95 11.89 -4.61
C THR A 28 12.92 12.40 -3.61
N VAL A 29 13.27 13.48 -2.93
CA VAL A 29 12.34 14.28 -2.11
C VAL A 29 12.32 15.69 -2.66
N THR A 30 11.13 16.17 -3.01
CA THR A 30 10.94 17.54 -3.50
C THR A 30 9.86 18.27 -2.73
N LYS A 31 9.89 19.59 -2.76
CA LYS A 31 8.86 20.44 -2.17
C LYS A 31 7.64 20.50 -3.10
N GLY A 32 6.50 20.06 -2.60
CA GLY A 32 5.22 20.16 -3.29
C GLY A 32 4.53 21.51 -3.11
N ARG A 33 3.32 21.62 -3.66
CA ARG A 33 2.44 22.80 -3.46
C ARG A 33 2.10 22.97 -1.97
N ARG A 34 1.85 24.21 -1.53
CA ARG A 34 1.46 24.57 -0.14
C ARG A 34 2.41 23.98 0.92
N SER A 35 3.71 23.96 0.63
CA SER A 35 4.74 23.38 1.50
C SER A 35 4.59 21.86 1.75
N GLY A 36 3.84 21.14 0.91
CA GLY A 36 3.83 19.67 0.95
C GLY A 36 5.18 19.04 0.61
N LEU A 37 5.26 17.72 0.77
CA LEU A 37 6.39 16.90 0.34
C LEU A 37 5.94 15.99 -0.80
N VAL A 38 6.80 15.80 -1.79
CA VAL A 38 6.61 14.82 -2.85
C VAL A 38 7.79 13.85 -2.78
N LEU A 39 7.48 12.59 -2.55
CA LEU A 39 8.43 11.48 -2.43
C LEU A 39 8.35 10.66 -3.70
N GLU A 40 9.41 10.64 -4.51
CA GLU A 40 9.48 9.76 -5.67
C GLU A 40 10.07 8.42 -5.26
N VAL A 41 9.34 7.34 -5.54
CA VAL A 41 9.73 5.99 -5.10
C VAL A 41 9.72 5.02 -6.27
N GLU A 42 10.59 4.03 -6.23
CA GLU A 42 10.75 3.03 -7.28
C GLU A 42 10.99 1.64 -6.70
N SER A 43 10.42 0.61 -7.34
CA SER A 43 10.78 -0.77 -7.05
C SER A 43 12.10 -1.16 -7.71
N CYS A 44 12.93 -1.82 -6.92
CA CYS A 44 14.26 -2.26 -7.31
C CYS A 44 14.30 -3.66 -7.93
N ASP A 45 13.16 -4.34 -8.09
CA ASP A 45 13.15 -5.71 -8.61
C ASP A 45 13.40 -5.74 -10.13
N PRO A 46 14.57 -6.22 -10.59
CA PRO A 46 14.86 -6.28 -12.02
C PRO A 46 14.04 -7.37 -12.72
N VAL A 47 13.57 -8.40 -12.00
CA VAL A 47 13.03 -9.63 -12.57
C VAL A 47 11.63 -9.90 -12.04
N THR A 48 10.64 -9.84 -12.93
CA THR A 48 9.24 -10.16 -12.59
C THR A 48 8.68 -11.14 -13.59
N GLY A 49 7.99 -12.18 -13.14
CA GLY A 49 7.26 -13.11 -14.00
C GLY A 49 5.99 -12.48 -14.57
N CYS A 50 5.59 -12.91 -15.77
CA CYS A 50 4.28 -12.57 -16.33
C CYS A 50 3.17 -13.15 -15.44
N PRO A 51 2.15 -12.37 -15.06
CA PRO A 51 1.06 -12.88 -14.23
C PRO A 51 0.17 -13.91 -14.96
N GLY A 52 0.26 -13.99 -16.29
CA GLY A 52 -0.49 -14.96 -17.10
C GLY A 52 0.19 -16.32 -17.24
N CYS A 53 1.49 -16.35 -17.55
CA CYS A 53 2.23 -17.60 -17.86
C CYS A 53 3.50 -17.84 -17.02
N GLY A 54 3.88 -16.92 -16.14
CA GLY A 54 5.07 -17.05 -15.27
C GLY A 54 6.42 -16.75 -15.94
N VAL A 55 6.50 -16.69 -17.28
CA VAL A 55 7.74 -16.37 -18.02
C VAL A 55 8.29 -15.01 -17.58
N VAL A 56 9.62 -14.91 -17.45
CA VAL A 56 10.30 -13.66 -17.07
C VAL A 56 9.93 -12.54 -18.06
N ALA A 57 9.29 -11.50 -17.55
CA ALA A 57 8.78 -10.41 -18.35
C ALA A 57 9.89 -9.38 -18.64
N THR A 58 9.84 -8.80 -19.84
CA THR A 58 10.82 -7.80 -20.28
C THR A 58 10.39 -6.40 -19.84
N GLY A 59 11.36 -5.57 -19.41
CA GLY A 59 11.11 -4.16 -19.12
C GLY A 59 10.72 -3.37 -20.38
N HIS A 60 9.63 -2.62 -20.32
CA HIS A 60 9.06 -1.85 -21.43
C HIS A 60 8.74 -0.40 -21.04
N GLY A 61 9.54 0.17 -20.13
CA GLY A 61 9.40 1.53 -19.64
C GLY A 61 8.76 1.61 -18.26
N ARG A 62 8.35 2.83 -17.86
CA ARG A 62 7.80 3.12 -16.55
C ARG A 62 6.52 3.94 -16.63
N VAL A 63 5.65 3.77 -15.65
CA VAL A 63 4.41 4.53 -15.49
C VAL A 63 4.43 5.21 -14.13
N MET A 64 4.18 6.51 -14.11
CA MET A 64 4.08 7.28 -12.86
C MET A 64 2.65 7.25 -12.33
N VAL A 65 2.49 6.93 -11.05
CA VAL A 65 1.23 7.15 -10.32
C VAL A 65 1.47 8.01 -9.10
N GLU A 66 0.51 8.88 -8.78
CA GLU A 66 0.57 9.72 -7.59
C GLU A 66 -0.42 9.21 -6.53
N LEU A 67 0.09 9.00 -5.32
CA LEU A 67 -0.65 8.53 -4.16
C LEU A 67 -0.64 9.58 -3.05
N ILE A 68 -1.69 9.57 -2.26
CA ILE A 68 -1.84 10.38 -1.05
C ILE A 68 -1.24 9.60 0.11
N ASP A 69 -0.32 10.22 0.84
CA ASP A 69 0.39 9.55 1.94
C ASP A 69 0.16 10.24 3.30
N ALA A 70 0.55 9.55 4.38
CA ALA A 70 0.49 10.07 5.75
C ALA A 70 1.29 11.40 5.87
N PRO A 71 0.77 12.41 6.59
CA PRO A 71 1.48 13.67 6.76
C PRO A 71 2.78 13.50 7.53
N TRP A 72 3.83 14.19 7.09
CA TRP A 72 5.11 14.25 7.80
C TRP A 72 5.29 15.62 8.44
N ALA A 73 5.50 15.66 9.76
CA ALA A 73 5.67 16.90 10.52
C ALA A 73 4.61 17.97 10.18
N GLY A 74 3.34 17.52 10.06
CA GLY A 74 2.20 18.38 9.72
C GLY A 74 2.11 18.80 8.25
N ARG A 75 3.03 18.35 7.38
CA ARG A 75 3.03 18.66 5.96
C ARG A 75 2.36 17.53 5.17
N PRO A 76 1.46 17.84 4.22
CA PRO A 76 0.85 16.81 3.39
C PRO A 76 1.90 16.16 2.49
N VAL A 77 1.83 14.83 2.34
CA VAL A 77 2.78 14.04 1.56
C VAL A 77 2.07 13.45 0.33
N ARG A 78 2.78 13.47 -0.80
CA ARG A 78 2.41 12.74 -2.02
C ARG A 78 3.53 11.78 -2.38
N ILE A 79 3.17 10.56 -2.74
CA ILE A 79 4.11 9.57 -3.24
C ILE A 79 3.94 9.48 -4.74
N ARG A 80 5.02 9.70 -5.49
CA ARG A 80 5.12 9.48 -6.92
C ARG A 80 5.81 8.15 -7.15
N TRP A 81 5.01 7.12 -7.36
CA TRP A 81 5.51 5.78 -7.57
C TRP A 81 5.79 5.56 -9.06
N ARG A 82 7.08 5.34 -9.36
CA ARG A 82 7.57 4.95 -10.68
C ARG A 82 7.41 3.44 -10.83
N LYS A 83 6.31 3.02 -11.44
CA LYS A 83 5.99 1.60 -11.67
C LYS A 83 6.67 1.08 -12.92
N HIS A 84 7.19 -0.13 -12.87
CA HIS A 84 7.69 -0.79 -14.09
C HIS A 84 6.51 -1.21 -14.98
N ARG A 85 6.59 -0.87 -16.27
CA ARG A 85 5.76 -1.49 -17.31
C ARG A 85 6.53 -2.68 -17.85
N ARG A 86 5.87 -3.83 -17.89
CA ARG A 86 6.44 -5.10 -18.35
C ARG A 86 5.65 -5.62 -19.54
N VAL A 87 6.33 -6.39 -20.38
CA VAL A 87 5.74 -7.07 -21.55
C VAL A 87 6.09 -8.55 -21.46
N CYS A 88 5.08 -9.40 -21.70
CA CYS A 88 5.31 -10.83 -21.89
C CYS A 88 5.73 -11.08 -23.34
N ARG A 89 6.72 -11.94 -23.55
CA ARG A 89 7.20 -12.34 -24.89
C ARG A 89 6.84 -13.79 -25.24
N GLU A 90 5.98 -14.42 -24.43
CA GLU A 90 5.43 -15.74 -24.74
C GLU A 90 4.28 -15.57 -25.74
N ASP A 91 4.42 -16.17 -26.91
CA ASP A 91 3.48 -15.98 -28.03
C ASP A 91 2.07 -16.51 -27.71
N LEU A 92 1.97 -17.52 -26.85
CA LEU A 92 0.70 -18.11 -26.44
C LEU A 92 0.05 -17.41 -25.24
N CYS A 93 0.69 -16.40 -24.66
CA CYS A 93 0.17 -15.71 -23.49
C CYS A 93 -0.76 -14.56 -23.87
N GLU A 94 -2.00 -14.58 -23.36
CA GLU A 94 -2.96 -13.47 -23.56
C GLU A 94 -2.52 -12.15 -22.89
N VAL A 95 -1.64 -12.23 -21.88
CA VAL A 95 -1.12 -11.05 -21.18
C VAL A 95 0.01 -10.43 -21.99
N VAL A 96 -0.31 -9.45 -22.83
CA VAL A 96 0.69 -8.75 -23.66
C VAL A 96 1.55 -7.78 -22.84
N SER A 97 0.92 -6.97 -22.00
CA SER A 97 1.62 -6.02 -21.15
C SER A 97 0.91 -5.83 -19.82
N PHE A 98 1.69 -5.55 -18.78
CA PHE A 98 1.16 -5.29 -17.46
C PHE A 98 2.03 -4.25 -16.75
N VAL A 99 1.44 -3.60 -15.75
CA VAL A 99 2.13 -2.63 -14.92
C VAL A 99 2.28 -3.24 -13.54
N GLU A 100 3.46 -3.05 -12.97
CA GLU A 100 3.78 -3.42 -11.60
C GLU A 100 2.67 -3.01 -10.62
N GLN A 101 2.33 -3.93 -9.73
CA GLN A 101 1.41 -3.68 -8.65
C GLN A 101 1.85 -4.40 -7.39
N ASP A 102 1.82 -3.64 -6.29
CA ASP A 102 2.25 -4.04 -4.96
C ASP A 102 1.18 -3.58 -3.96
N PRO A 103 0.38 -4.51 -3.41
CA PRO A 103 -0.62 -4.21 -2.39
C PRO A 103 -0.02 -3.65 -1.09
N ALA A 104 1.26 -3.87 -0.80
CA ALA A 104 1.93 -3.29 0.37
C ALA A 104 2.09 -1.78 0.22
N VAL A 105 2.28 -1.27 -1.00
CA VAL A 105 2.36 0.16 -1.30
C VAL A 105 0.97 0.78 -1.40
N CYS A 106 0.09 0.20 -2.23
CA CYS A 106 -1.26 0.71 -2.47
C CYS A 106 -2.16 -0.37 -3.09
N ALA A 107 -3.43 -0.41 -2.68
CA ALA A 107 -4.43 -1.27 -3.32
C ALA A 107 -4.59 -0.95 -4.83
N PRO A 108 -4.99 -1.91 -5.67
CA PRO A 108 -5.23 -1.65 -7.09
C PRO A 108 -6.21 -0.49 -7.31
N ARG A 109 -5.79 0.51 -8.11
CA ARG A 109 -6.55 1.76 -8.36
C ARG A 109 -6.82 2.59 -7.09
N GLY A 110 -6.13 2.30 -6.00
CA GLY A 110 -6.19 3.08 -4.77
C GLY A 110 -5.58 4.46 -4.97
N LEU A 111 -6.11 5.43 -4.21
CA LEU A 111 -5.60 6.80 -4.21
C LEU A 111 -4.72 7.08 -2.99
N LEU A 112 -4.82 6.26 -1.95
CA LEU A 112 -4.05 6.36 -0.71
C LEU A 112 -3.03 5.25 -0.64
N SER A 113 -1.85 5.55 -0.11
CA SER A 113 -0.89 4.53 0.30
C SER A 113 -1.45 3.67 1.45
N THR A 114 -0.91 2.47 1.59
CA THR A 114 -1.24 1.58 2.71
C THR A 114 -0.90 2.21 4.06
N SER A 115 0.20 2.96 4.15
CA SER A 115 0.60 3.69 5.35
C SER A 115 -0.32 4.87 5.68
N ALA A 116 -0.84 5.61 4.68
CA ALA A 116 -1.88 6.61 4.90
C ALA A 116 -3.15 5.98 5.49
N ILE A 117 -3.58 4.84 4.95
CA ILE A 117 -4.74 4.11 5.47
C ILE A 117 -4.51 3.71 6.92
N ARG A 118 -3.34 3.12 7.23
CA ARG A 118 -2.96 2.72 8.59
C ARG A 118 -2.94 3.92 9.54
N TRP A 119 -2.38 5.04 9.11
CA TRP A 119 -2.34 6.29 9.86
C TRP A 119 -3.75 6.81 10.15
N VAL A 120 -4.61 6.88 9.13
CA VAL A 120 -6.01 7.34 9.28
C VAL A 120 -6.76 6.46 10.28
N ILE A 121 -6.69 5.14 10.14
CA ILE A 121 -7.34 4.21 11.07
C ILE A 121 -6.79 4.41 12.49
N GLY A 122 -5.48 4.58 12.63
CA GLY A 122 -4.85 4.88 13.92
C GLY A 122 -5.39 6.14 14.58
N ARG A 123 -5.52 7.24 13.82
CA ARG A 123 -6.08 8.52 14.29
C ARG A 123 -7.54 8.42 14.69
N LEU A 124 -8.37 7.76 13.86
CA LEU A 124 -9.78 7.52 14.18
C LEU A 124 -9.93 6.72 15.47
N ARG A 125 -9.11 5.69 15.67
CA ARG A 125 -9.22 4.78 16.82
C ARG A 125 -8.66 5.35 18.11
N ARG A 126 -7.54 6.08 18.07
CA ARG A 126 -6.80 6.50 19.27
C ARG A 126 -7.08 7.93 19.69
N GLU A 127 -7.45 8.80 18.76
CA GLU A 127 -7.51 10.24 19.01
C GLU A 127 -8.91 10.83 18.80
N GLY A 128 -9.89 10.01 18.39
CA GLY A 128 -11.25 10.49 18.11
C GLY A 128 -11.31 11.51 16.96
N ALA A 129 -10.36 11.44 16.03
CA ALA A 129 -10.28 12.36 14.90
C ALA A 129 -11.52 12.28 13.99
N THR A 130 -11.84 13.37 13.31
CA THR A 130 -12.92 13.39 12.31
C THR A 130 -12.38 13.16 10.90
N ILE A 131 -13.15 12.48 10.04
CA ILE A 131 -12.77 12.26 8.63
C ILE A 131 -12.46 13.59 7.92
N GLN A 132 -13.24 14.64 8.18
CA GLN A 132 -12.99 15.97 7.62
C GLN A 132 -11.65 16.56 8.09
N GLY A 133 -11.34 16.44 9.39
CA GLY A 133 -10.08 16.90 9.95
C GLY A 133 -8.88 16.17 9.35
N LEU A 134 -9.00 14.86 9.14
CA LEU A 134 -7.97 14.05 8.50
C LEU A 134 -7.83 14.38 7.01
N ALA A 135 -8.93 14.51 6.26
CA ALA A 135 -8.89 14.91 4.86
C ALA A 135 -8.13 16.23 4.66
N ARG A 136 -8.34 17.21 5.56
CA ARG A 136 -7.57 18.46 5.57
C ARG A 136 -6.08 18.24 5.82
N GLN A 137 -5.70 17.39 6.77
CA GLN A 137 -4.28 17.08 7.05
C GLN A 137 -3.60 16.39 5.86
N LEU A 138 -4.29 15.47 5.19
CA LEU A 138 -3.82 14.78 3.97
C LEU A 138 -3.89 15.66 2.70
N GLY A 139 -4.46 16.86 2.80
CA GLY A 139 -4.67 17.75 1.65
C GLY A 139 -5.57 17.13 0.58
N THR A 140 -6.64 16.45 0.98
CA THR A 140 -7.59 15.77 0.09
C THR A 140 -9.04 16.11 0.45
N THR A 141 -9.99 15.56 -0.30
CA THR A 141 -11.42 15.73 -0.03
C THR A 141 -11.95 14.65 0.91
N TRP A 142 -13.05 14.95 1.59
CA TRP A 142 -13.76 13.98 2.42
C TRP A 142 -14.16 12.73 1.63
N ASN A 143 -14.70 12.88 0.42
CA ASN A 143 -15.14 11.76 -0.43
C ASN A 143 -13.98 10.85 -0.84
N THR A 144 -12.84 11.44 -1.21
CA THR A 144 -11.63 10.68 -1.55
C THR A 144 -11.16 9.86 -0.36
N LEU A 145 -11.08 10.46 0.82
CA LEU A 145 -10.64 9.77 2.02
C LEU A 145 -11.64 8.68 2.46
N TRP A 146 -12.92 9.02 2.52
CA TRP A 146 -13.94 8.12 3.02
C TRP A 146 -14.16 6.92 2.11
N SER A 147 -14.10 7.09 0.78
CA SER A 147 -14.28 5.95 -0.15
C SER A 147 -13.21 4.86 0.03
N GLN A 148 -11.99 5.24 0.41
CA GLN A 148 -10.88 4.31 0.66
C GLN A 148 -10.93 3.69 2.06
N VAL A 149 -11.39 4.45 3.07
CA VAL A 149 -11.38 4.02 4.48
C VAL A 149 -12.65 3.26 4.89
N ARG A 150 -13.81 3.61 4.29
CA ARG A 150 -15.12 3.03 4.62
C ARG A 150 -15.15 1.49 4.62
N PRO A 151 -14.56 0.79 3.63
CA PRO A 151 -14.54 -0.68 3.64
C PRO A 151 -13.89 -1.25 4.91
N LEU A 152 -12.80 -0.63 5.37
CA LEU A 152 -12.05 -1.07 6.55
C LEU A 152 -12.71 -0.63 7.85
N HIS A 153 -13.31 0.56 7.88
CA HIS A 153 -14.05 1.05 9.03
C HIS A 153 -15.24 0.15 9.37
N GLY A 154 -15.95 -0.37 8.35
CA GLY A 154 -17.04 -1.33 8.55
C GLY A 154 -16.61 -2.60 9.29
N ILE A 155 -15.42 -3.13 8.96
CA ILE A 155 -14.85 -4.31 9.61
C ILE A 155 -14.52 -4.01 11.08
N ILE A 156 -13.95 -2.83 11.37
CA ILE A 156 -13.60 -2.42 12.74
C ILE A 156 -14.85 -2.24 13.60
N GLU A 157 -15.89 -1.58 13.09
CA GLU A 157 -17.16 -1.40 13.80
C GLU A 157 -17.88 -2.74 14.04
N LEU A 158 -17.82 -3.65 13.07
CA LEU A 158 -18.37 -5.00 13.20
C LEU A 158 -17.64 -5.77 14.32
N GLY A 159 -16.30 -5.74 14.33
CA GLY A 159 -15.51 -6.32 15.41
C GLY A 159 -15.85 -5.74 16.79
N ARG A 160 -16.04 -4.41 16.88
CA ARG A 160 -16.46 -3.75 18.13
C ARG A 160 -17.85 -4.20 18.58
N ARG A 161 -18.80 -4.35 17.66
CA ARG A 161 -20.15 -4.84 17.96
C ARG A 161 -20.12 -6.26 18.52
N ILE A 162 -19.25 -7.12 18.00
CA ILE A 162 -19.08 -8.50 18.46
C ILE A 162 -18.39 -8.57 19.82
N ALA A 163 -17.43 -7.68 20.06
CA ALA A 163 -16.77 -7.55 21.35
C ALA A 163 -17.71 -7.05 22.47
N ARG A 164 -18.79 -6.32 22.13
CA ARG A 164 -19.81 -5.91 23.12
C ARG A 164 -20.56 -7.14 23.63
N GLY A 165 -20.37 -7.47 24.91
CA GLY A 165 -20.93 -8.67 25.55
C GLY A 165 -19.99 -9.87 25.57
N PHE A 166 -18.70 -9.65 25.33
CA PHE A 166 -17.64 -10.65 25.50
C PHE A 166 -17.69 -11.24 26.91
N ARG A 167 -18.04 -12.54 27.00
CA ARG A 167 -18.01 -13.33 28.24
C ARG A 167 -17.24 -14.63 28.08
N ASN A 168 -16.90 -15.01 26.84
CA ASN A 168 -16.24 -16.27 26.50
C ASN A 168 -15.26 -16.04 25.35
N VAL A 169 -13.99 -16.39 25.58
CA VAL A 169 -12.87 -16.19 24.65
C VAL A 169 -13.04 -17.00 23.36
N GLU A 170 -13.49 -18.25 23.47
CA GLU A 170 -13.63 -19.17 22.33
C GLU A 170 -14.73 -18.71 21.37
N HIS A 171 -15.88 -18.29 21.90
CA HIS A 171 -16.97 -17.79 21.06
C HIS A 171 -16.60 -16.48 20.35
N TYR A 172 -15.80 -15.62 20.98
CA TYR A 172 -15.27 -14.41 20.36
C TYR A 172 -14.23 -14.72 19.28
N ARG A 173 -13.31 -15.65 19.55
CA ARG A 173 -12.30 -16.12 18.57
C ARG A 173 -12.97 -16.68 17.32
N LEU A 174 -13.95 -17.56 17.49
CA LEU A 174 -14.71 -18.15 16.38
C LEU A 174 -15.46 -17.07 15.58
N ARG A 175 -16.14 -16.13 16.24
CA ARG A 175 -16.82 -15.02 15.54
C ARG A 175 -15.86 -14.08 14.81
N MET A 176 -14.70 -13.80 15.39
CA MET A 176 -13.66 -12.99 14.74
C MET A 176 -13.13 -13.71 13.50
N LEU A 177 -12.78 -15.00 13.61
CA LEU A 177 -12.29 -15.81 12.49
C LEU A 177 -13.31 -15.93 11.36
N LEU A 178 -14.59 -16.14 11.65
CA LEU A 178 -15.64 -16.25 10.63
C LEU A 178 -15.84 -14.95 9.83
N ILE A 179 -15.49 -13.80 10.40
CA ILE A 179 -15.70 -12.48 9.78
C ILE A 179 -14.44 -11.95 9.13
N THR A 180 -13.27 -12.23 9.69
CA THR A 180 -11.99 -11.97 9.03
C THR A 180 -11.62 -13.05 8.01
N GLY A 181 -12.42 -14.13 7.92
CA GLY A 181 -12.34 -15.14 6.86
C GLY A 181 -11.33 -16.27 7.07
N GLY A 182 -11.07 -16.71 8.30
CA GLY A 182 -10.04 -17.73 8.56
C GLY A 182 -8.64 -17.17 8.32
N LEU A 183 -7.76 -17.32 9.31
CA LEU A 183 -6.35 -17.05 9.07
C LEU A 183 -5.81 -18.18 8.19
N ASP A 184 -5.78 -17.99 6.87
CA ASP A 184 -4.76 -18.64 6.04
C ASP A 184 -3.41 -17.98 6.37
N ALA A 185 -2.92 -18.30 7.57
CA ALA A 185 -1.54 -18.18 7.95
C ALA A 185 -0.86 -19.52 7.62
N SER A 186 -0.64 -19.78 6.34
CA SER A 186 0.44 -20.68 5.93
C SER A 186 1.60 -19.83 5.43
N PRO A 187 2.71 -19.71 6.18
CA PRO A 187 4.00 -19.52 5.54
C PRO A 187 4.36 -20.86 4.87
N HIS A 188 4.87 -20.80 3.64
CA HIS A 188 5.30 -21.92 2.78
C HIS A 188 4.12 -22.62 2.05
N THR A 189 4.05 -22.60 0.73
CA THR A 189 4.98 -23.34 -0.14
C THR A 189 4.94 -22.75 -1.56
N GLN A 190 6.11 -22.41 -2.09
CA GLN A 190 6.34 -22.28 -3.52
C GLN A 190 6.01 -23.61 -4.21
N LEU A 191 5.29 -23.59 -5.32
CA LEU A 191 5.54 -24.36 -6.54
C LEU A 191 4.60 -23.85 -7.65
#